data_AF-A0A3V4A9G8-F1
#
_entry.id   AF-A0A3V4A9G8-F1
#
_cell.length_a   1.000
_cell.length_b   1.000
_cell.length_c   1.000
_cell.angle_alpha   90.00
_cell.angle_beta   90.00
_cell.angle_gamma   90.00
#
_symmetry.space_group_name_H-M   'P 1'
#
loop_
_entity.id
_entity.type
_entity.pdbx_description
1 polymer ?
#
loop_
_entity_poly.entity_id
_entity_poly.type
_entity_poly.pdbx_seq_one_letter_code
_entity_poly.pdbx_strand_id
1 'polypeptide(L)'
;MSNIDKQALREAAERAMHDDWGYDTDIFHEQVTPSVVLALLDENLQLQREKDAIEAVALALRDDMRQAREQLEAAERSIAEQSAIVAAAEKLVRCKGRYHSELNYRALAKLFGVITPDLPPLEYENVHYTDAAEVEISALRQRIQELEARVIVLPQRLSPEGYHIDEAYMVDDTEGEYLDRDAVIDAIRAAGIKVKGE
;
A
#
# COMPACT_ATOMS: atom_id res chain seq x y z
N MET A 1 -6.34 27.03 59.89
CA MET A 1 -4.89 26.80 60.03
C MET A 1 -4.49 27.32 61.39
N SER A 2 -4.11 26.41 62.29
CA SER A 2 -3.52 26.78 63.57
C SER A 2 -2.25 27.59 63.27
N ASN A 3 -2.15 28.79 63.86
CA ASN A 3 -1.04 29.70 63.68
C ASN A 3 0.16 29.23 64.53
N ILE A 4 0.60 27.99 64.31
CA ILE A 4 1.73 27.41 65.02
C ILE A 4 2.99 27.95 64.37
N ASP A 5 3.80 28.65 65.15
CA ASP A 5 5.14 29.04 64.73
C ASP A 5 6.06 27.82 64.76
N LYS A 6 6.12 27.10 63.63
CA LYS A 6 6.90 25.87 63.49
C LYS A 6 8.40 26.11 63.57
N GLN A 7 8.85 27.31 63.18
CA GLN A 7 10.26 27.67 63.23
C GLN A 7 10.67 27.91 64.68
N ALA A 8 9.87 28.66 65.44
CA ALA A 8 10.10 28.84 66.88
C ALA A 8 10.03 27.50 67.64
N LEU A 9 9.06 26.63 67.33
CA LEU A 9 8.94 25.31 67.94
C LEU A 9 10.15 24.42 67.65
N ARG A 10 10.67 24.47 66.41
CA ARG A 10 11.89 23.75 66.01
C ARG A 10 13.11 24.28 66.78
N GLU A 11 13.28 25.59 66.86
CA GLU A 11 14.40 26.19 67.59
C GLU A 11 14.33 25.91 69.10
N ALA A 12 13.12 25.89 69.68
CA ALA A 12 12.91 25.50 71.07
C ALA A 12 13.27 24.02 71.30
N ALA A 13 12.89 23.13 70.38
CA ALA A 13 13.29 21.72 70.43
C ALA A 13 14.82 21.56 70.35
N GLU A 14 15.47 22.27 69.43
CA GLU A 14 16.92 22.22 69.24
C GLU A 14 17.69 22.74 70.46
N ARG A 15 17.20 23.80 71.14
CA ARG A 15 17.78 24.28 72.41
C ARG A 15 17.60 23.30 73.55
N ALA A 16 16.39 22.74 73.71
CA ALA A 16 16.09 21.74 74.74
C ALA A 16 16.96 20.47 74.62
N MET A 17 17.32 20.04 73.41
CA MET A 17 18.21 18.89 73.20
C MET A 17 19.64 19.09 73.72
N HIS A 18 20.07 20.33 73.92
CA HIS A 18 21.41 20.71 74.38
C HIS A 18 21.41 21.30 75.79
N ASP A 19 20.31 21.15 76.52
CA ASP A 19 20.10 21.75 77.82
C ASP A 19 20.76 20.93 78.94
N ASP A 20 21.72 21.55 79.63
CA ASP A 20 22.49 20.94 80.73
C ASP A 20 21.81 21.16 82.10
N TRP A 21 20.87 22.12 82.20
CA TRP A 21 20.25 22.55 83.46
C TRP A 21 18.72 22.42 83.51
N GLY A 22 18.08 21.98 82.42
CA GLY A 22 16.65 21.66 82.33
C GLY A 22 15.71 22.85 82.06
N TYR A 23 16.23 24.07 81.99
CA TYR A 23 15.44 25.29 81.79
C TYR A 23 14.83 25.39 80.39
N ASP A 24 15.60 25.08 79.35
CA ASP A 24 15.12 25.12 77.96
C ASP A 24 14.17 23.93 77.68
N THR A 25 14.35 22.82 78.40
CA THR A 25 13.45 21.65 78.34
C THR A 25 12.05 21.98 78.87
N ASP A 26 11.95 22.70 79.98
CA ASP A 26 10.67 23.11 80.55
C ASP A 26 9.93 24.10 79.62
N ILE A 27 10.66 25.06 79.03
CA ILE A 27 10.12 26.00 78.04
C ILE A 27 9.57 25.26 76.82
N PHE A 28 10.26 24.22 76.36
CA PHE A 28 9.79 23.41 75.25
C PHE A 28 8.51 22.63 75.60
N HIS A 29 8.41 22.05 76.80
CA HIS A 29 7.21 21.35 77.26
C HIS A 29 5.97 22.26 77.36
N GLU A 30 6.15 23.53 77.75
CA GLU A 30 5.07 24.51 77.76
C GLU A 30 4.55 24.83 76.34
N GLN A 31 5.44 24.80 75.34
CA GLN A 31 5.08 25.05 73.93
C GLN A 31 4.48 23.81 73.25
N VAL A 32 4.94 22.60 73.60
CA VAL A 32 4.44 21.32 73.05
C VAL A 32 3.19 20.87 73.79
N THR A 33 2.10 21.60 73.60
CA THR A 33 0.80 21.17 74.09
C THR A 33 0.23 20.04 73.22
N PRO A 34 -0.65 19.16 73.74
CA PRO A 34 -1.32 18.14 72.94
C PRO A 34 -2.03 18.71 71.70
N SER A 35 -2.53 19.95 71.78
CA SER A 35 -3.17 20.64 70.66
C SER A 35 -2.19 20.96 69.51
N VAL A 36 -0.95 21.33 69.83
CA VAL A 36 0.11 21.61 68.85
C VAL A 36 0.54 20.31 68.18
N VAL A 37 0.69 19.23 68.94
CA VAL A 37 1.06 17.91 68.41
C VAL A 37 -0.01 17.39 67.46
N LEU A 38 -1.30 17.43 67.85
CA LEU A 38 -2.39 17.00 66.98
C LEU A 38 -2.47 17.82 65.70
N ALA A 39 -2.33 19.15 65.79
CA ALA A 39 -2.33 20.00 64.61
C ALA A 39 -1.18 19.71 63.63
N LEU A 40 0.02 19.41 64.14
CA LEU A 40 1.16 19.02 63.29
C LEU A 40 0.95 17.64 62.66
N LEU A 41 0.32 16.70 63.36
CA LEU A 41 -0.02 15.38 62.81
C LEU A 41 -1.09 15.47 61.73
N ASP A 42 -2.16 16.24 61.96
CA ASP A 42 -3.22 16.48 60.99
C ASP A 42 -2.66 17.13 59.71
N GLU A 43 -1.78 18.12 59.87
CA GLU A 43 -1.11 18.76 58.74
C GLU A 43 -0.19 17.78 57.98
N ASN A 44 0.58 16.95 58.69
CA ASN A 44 1.43 15.95 58.03
C ASN A 44 0.60 14.96 57.21
N LEU A 45 -0.52 14.51 57.76
CA LEU A 45 -1.46 13.63 57.06
C LEU A 45 -2.08 14.33 55.83
N GLN A 46 -2.41 15.61 55.95
CA GLN A 46 -2.90 16.40 54.82
C GLN A 46 -1.83 16.54 53.73
N LEU A 47 -0.59 16.89 54.10
CA LEU A 47 0.52 17.02 53.16
C LEU A 47 0.86 15.70 52.46
N GLN A 48 0.75 14.57 53.14
CA GLN A 48 0.91 13.25 52.53
C GLN A 48 -0.16 12.99 51.47
N ARG A 49 -1.44 13.28 51.78
CA ARG A 49 -2.53 13.12 50.82
C ARG A 49 -2.37 14.04 49.60
N GLU A 50 -1.95 15.29 49.82
CA GLU A 50 -1.68 16.24 48.75
C GLU A 50 -0.51 15.79 47.87
N LYS A 51 0.56 15.29 48.49
CA LYS A 51 1.70 14.71 47.77
C LYS A 51 1.26 13.53 46.89
N ASP A 52 0.51 12.59 47.45
CA ASP A 52 0.03 11.41 46.71
C ASP A 52 -0.91 11.82 45.55
N ALA A 53 -1.75 12.83 45.76
CA ALA A 53 -2.61 13.38 44.71
C ALA A 53 -1.79 14.05 43.60
N ILE A 54 -0.77 14.84 43.95
CA ILE A 54 0.14 15.47 42.97
C ILE A 54 0.91 14.39 42.19
N GLU A 55 1.39 13.35 42.86
CA GLU A 55 2.11 12.24 42.22
C GLU A 55 1.21 11.49 41.23
N ALA A 56 -0.05 11.23 41.60
CA ALA A 56 -1.03 10.64 40.69
C ALA A 56 -1.29 11.51 39.45
N VAL A 57 -1.44 12.84 39.63
CA VAL A 57 -1.62 13.78 38.52
C VAL A 57 -0.37 13.84 37.63
N ALA A 58 0.82 13.83 38.21
CA ALA A 58 2.08 13.85 37.46
C ALA A 58 2.26 12.58 36.61
N LEU A 59 1.86 11.42 37.14
CA LEU A 59 1.86 10.16 36.39
C LEU A 59 0.88 10.20 35.22
N ALA A 60 -0.36 10.64 35.45
CA ALA A 60 -1.36 10.79 34.38
C ALA A 60 -0.87 11.73 33.27
N LEU A 61 -0.34 12.90 33.63
CA LEU A 61 0.20 13.86 32.67
C LEU A 61 1.38 13.28 31.86
N ARG A 62 2.22 12.45 32.50
CA ARG A 62 3.33 11.79 31.82
C ARG A 62 2.85 10.80 30.76
N ASP A 63 1.77 10.08 31.05
CA ASP A 63 1.19 9.13 30.11
C ASP A 63 0.46 9.85 28.97
N ASP A 64 -0.29 10.91 29.25
CA ASP A 64 -0.91 11.77 28.23
C ASP A 64 0.14 12.37 27.29
N MET A 65 1.25 12.86 27.84
CA MET A 65 2.36 13.39 27.03
C MET A 65 3.04 12.32 26.18
N ARG A 66 3.07 11.07 26.63
CA ARG A 66 3.57 9.94 25.83
C ARG A 66 2.63 9.65 24.67
N GLN A 67 1.34 9.53 24.94
CA GLN A 67 0.32 9.29 23.90
C GLN A 67 0.31 10.41 22.85
N ALA A 68 0.41 11.67 23.28
CA ALA A 68 0.47 12.81 22.36
C ALA A 68 1.70 12.75 21.43
N ARG A 69 2.85 12.29 21.93
CA ARG A 69 4.06 12.10 21.11
C ARG A 69 3.88 10.97 20.09
N GLU A 70 3.30 9.84 20.51
CA GLU A 70 3.01 8.72 19.60
C GLU A 70 2.04 9.14 18.48
N GLN A 71 1.00 9.91 18.82
CA GLN A 71 0.07 10.47 17.83
C GLN A 71 0.76 11.46 16.88
N LEU A 72 1.66 12.30 17.39
CA LEU A 72 2.44 13.22 16.57
C LEU A 72 3.33 12.47 15.58
N GLU A 73 4.07 11.45 16.04
CA GLU A 73 4.90 10.62 15.15
C GLU A 73 4.06 9.91 14.07
N ALA A 74 2.88 9.41 14.43
CA ALA A 74 1.97 8.78 13.47
C ALA A 74 1.45 9.78 12.44
N ALA A 75 1.09 10.99 12.87
CA ALA A 75 0.64 12.06 11.98
C ALA A 75 1.76 12.52 11.04
N GLU A 76 2.99 12.68 11.53
CA GLU A 76 4.16 13.02 10.71
C GLU A 76 4.42 11.98 9.63
N ARG A 77 4.33 10.68 9.97
CA ARG A 77 4.45 9.59 8.98
C ARG A 77 3.36 9.66 7.92
N SER A 78 2.11 9.91 8.31
CA SER A 78 0.99 10.04 7.36
C SER A 78 1.16 11.25 6.44
N ILE A 79 1.61 12.39 6.96
CA ILE A 79 1.89 13.59 6.16
C ILE A 79 3.02 13.32 5.17
N ALA A 80 4.09 12.64 5.58
CA ALA A 80 5.18 12.27 4.70
C ALA A 80 4.70 11.38 3.54
N GLU A 81 3.89 10.36 3.83
CA GLU A 81 3.28 9.50 2.82
C GLU A 81 2.38 10.29 1.85
N GLN A 82 1.49 11.14 2.38
CA GLN A 82 0.64 11.98 1.57
C GLN A 82 1.44 12.94 0.68
N SER A 83 2.53 13.52 1.20
CA SER A 83 3.40 14.40 0.43
C SER A 83 4.05 13.68 -0.76
N ALA A 84 4.43 12.41 -0.58
CA ALA A 84 5.01 11.58 -1.63
C ALA A 84 3.97 11.27 -2.72
N ILE A 85 2.73 10.96 -2.32
CA ILE A 85 1.61 10.73 -3.24
C ILE A 85 1.31 12.00 -4.04
N VAL A 86 1.22 13.16 -3.38
CA VAL A 86 0.97 14.45 -4.05
C VAL A 86 2.09 14.77 -5.05
N ALA A 87 3.35 14.57 -4.68
CA ALA A 87 4.48 14.78 -5.60
C ALA A 87 4.44 13.84 -6.81
N ALA A 88 4.06 12.56 -6.62
CA ALA A 88 3.88 11.61 -7.72
C ALA A 88 2.69 12.00 -8.62
N ALA A 89 1.57 12.39 -8.03
CA ALA A 89 0.39 12.86 -8.75
C ALA A 89 0.69 14.12 -9.56
N GLU A 90 1.44 15.08 -9.00
CA GLU A 90 1.86 16.29 -9.71
C GLU A 90 2.73 15.95 -10.94
N LYS A 91 3.69 15.02 -10.79
CA LYS A 91 4.52 14.55 -11.91
C LYS A 91 3.66 13.90 -13.00
N LEU A 92 2.69 13.06 -12.61
CA LEU A 92 1.76 12.42 -13.54
C LEU A 92 0.91 13.44 -14.30
N VAL A 93 0.32 14.41 -13.59
CA VAL A 93 -0.49 15.47 -14.22
C VAL A 93 0.36 16.30 -15.18
N ARG A 94 1.59 16.66 -14.80
CA ARG A 94 2.51 17.39 -15.69
C ARG A 94 2.88 16.58 -16.94
N CYS A 95 3.18 15.29 -16.78
CA CYS A 95 3.49 14.41 -17.91
C CYS A 95 2.28 14.25 -18.85
N LYS A 96 1.10 13.98 -18.30
CA LYS A 96 -0.15 13.86 -19.07
C LYS A 96 -0.48 15.17 -19.79
N GLY A 97 -0.34 16.31 -19.12
CA GLY A 97 -0.56 17.64 -19.70
C GLY A 97 0.36 17.89 -20.88
N ARG A 98 1.68 17.68 -20.72
CA ARG A 98 2.66 17.79 -21.80
C ARG A 98 2.33 16.86 -22.97
N TYR A 99 2.09 15.58 -22.69
CA TYR A 99 1.76 14.59 -23.72
C TYR A 99 0.53 14.98 -24.57
N HIS A 100 -0.55 15.44 -23.94
CA HIS A 100 -1.76 15.84 -24.69
C HIS A 100 -1.53 17.14 -25.47
N SER A 101 -0.81 18.11 -24.91
CA SER A 101 -0.47 19.34 -25.64
C SER A 101 0.42 19.07 -26.86
N GLU A 102 1.40 18.18 -26.71
CA GLU A 102 2.30 17.77 -27.80
C GLU A 102 1.55 16.96 -28.86
N LEU A 103 0.66 16.04 -28.46
CA LEU A 103 -0.19 15.30 -29.39
C LEU A 103 -1.11 16.24 -30.17
N ASN A 104 -1.74 17.20 -29.50
CA ASN A 104 -2.59 18.20 -30.14
C ASN A 104 -1.80 19.08 -31.12
N TYR A 105 -0.59 19.51 -30.75
CA TYR A 105 0.28 20.29 -31.63
C TYR A 105 0.69 19.52 -32.89
N ARG A 106 1.06 18.24 -32.75
CA ARG A 106 1.37 17.36 -33.89
C ARG A 106 0.16 17.12 -34.78
N ALA A 107 -1.03 16.91 -34.19
CA ALA A 107 -2.27 16.73 -34.94
C ALA A 107 -2.60 17.98 -35.77
N LEU A 108 -2.49 19.17 -35.17
CA LEU A 108 -2.69 20.45 -35.87
C LEU A 108 -1.64 20.64 -36.97
N ALA A 109 -0.36 20.44 -36.67
CA ALA A 109 0.72 20.58 -37.65
C ALA A 109 0.52 19.65 -38.86
N LYS A 110 0.11 18.40 -38.63
CA LYS A 110 -0.26 17.46 -39.69
C LYS A 110 -1.46 17.93 -40.50
N LEU A 111 -2.51 18.46 -39.85
CA LEU A 111 -3.70 18.99 -40.51
C LEU A 111 -3.36 20.16 -41.43
N PHE A 112 -2.46 21.05 -40.99
CA PHE A 112 -2.02 22.22 -41.74
C PHE A 112 -0.82 21.97 -42.66
N GLY A 113 -0.31 20.73 -42.72
CA GLY A 113 0.85 20.36 -43.54
C GLY A 113 2.17 21.02 -43.13
N VAL A 114 2.27 21.47 -41.88
CA VAL A 114 3.46 22.14 -41.32
C VAL A 114 4.32 21.11 -40.58
N ILE A 115 5.64 21.17 -40.77
CA ILE A 115 6.58 20.32 -40.03
C ILE A 115 6.66 20.85 -38.59
N THR A 116 6.74 19.98 -37.58
CA THR A 116 7.01 20.37 -36.18
C THR A 116 8.51 20.25 -35.88
N PRO A 117 9.36 21.26 -36.18
CA PRO A 117 10.80 21.16 -35.97
C PRO A 117 11.20 21.17 -34.50
N ASP A 118 10.39 21.81 -33.64
CA ASP A 118 10.73 22.05 -32.22
C ASP A 118 10.37 20.89 -31.29
N LEU A 119 9.58 19.92 -31.75
CA LEU A 119 9.25 18.76 -30.94
C LEU A 119 10.22 17.62 -31.28
N PRO A 120 10.93 17.04 -30.29
CA PRO A 120 11.72 15.84 -30.52
C PRO A 120 10.84 14.73 -31.13
N PRO A 121 11.41 13.74 -31.84
CA PRO A 121 10.65 12.57 -32.27
C PRO A 121 9.87 11.98 -31.07
N LEU A 122 8.66 11.46 -31.29
CA LEU A 122 7.95 10.71 -30.25
C LEU A 122 8.74 9.41 -29.99
N GLU A 123 9.80 9.50 -29.19
CA GLU A 123 10.31 8.36 -28.48
C GLU A 123 9.26 8.04 -27.41
N TYR A 124 8.66 6.87 -27.52
CA TYR A 124 7.62 6.38 -26.61
C TYR A 124 8.27 6.02 -25.25
N GLU A 125 8.96 6.96 -24.61
CA GLU A 125 9.88 6.74 -23.49
C GLU A 125 9.17 6.45 -22.14
N ASN A 126 7.85 6.22 -22.17
CA ASN A 126 7.08 5.81 -20.99
C ASN A 126 6.36 4.46 -21.16
N VAL A 127 6.79 3.61 -22.09
CA VAL A 127 6.34 2.23 -22.09
C VAL A 127 7.49 1.27 -22.47
N HIS A 128 8.49 1.11 -21.60
CA HIS A 128 9.38 -0.06 -21.70
C HIS A 128 8.66 -1.42 -21.50
N TYR A 129 7.33 -1.42 -21.36
CA TYR A 129 6.48 -2.59 -21.49
C TYR A 129 5.75 -2.70 -22.85
N THR A 130 5.79 -1.69 -23.74
CA THR A 130 5.22 -1.81 -25.09
C THR A 130 6.15 -2.56 -25.99
N ASP A 131 7.46 -2.38 -25.92
CA ASP A 131 8.35 -3.04 -26.89
C ASP A 131 8.23 -4.57 -26.85
N ALA A 132 8.13 -5.15 -25.64
CA ALA A 132 7.87 -6.58 -25.49
C ALA A 132 6.46 -6.98 -25.95
N ALA A 133 5.43 -6.23 -25.53
CA ALA A 133 4.04 -6.53 -25.87
C ALA A 133 3.71 -6.29 -27.35
N GLU A 134 4.34 -5.32 -28.01
CA GLU A 134 4.18 -5.00 -29.42
C GLU A 134 4.90 -6.03 -30.30
N VAL A 135 6.07 -6.50 -29.87
CA VAL A 135 6.75 -7.65 -30.51
C VAL A 135 5.89 -8.91 -30.37
N GLU A 136 5.27 -9.14 -29.21
CA GLU A 136 4.37 -10.27 -29.02
C GLU A 136 3.09 -10.15 -29.85
N ILE A 137 2.45 -8.98 -29.88
CA ILE A 137 1.25 -8.72 -30.71
C ILE A 137 1.57 -8.88 -32.20
N SER A 138 2.72 -8.41 -32.66
CA SER A 138 3.12 -8.54 -34.07
C SER A 138 3.44 -10.00 -34.42
N ALA A 139 4.13 -10.73 -33.56
CA ALA A 139 4.37 -12.16 -33.72
C ALA A 139 3.06 -12.96 -33.75
N LEU A 140 2.11 -12.66 -32.84
CA LEU A 140 0.80 -13.30 -32.80
C LEU A 140 -0.04 -12.98 -34.04
N ARG A 141 -0.03 -11.72 -34.52
CA ARG A 141 -0.72 -11.34 -35.76
C ARG A 141 -0.14 -12.07 -36.97
N GLN A 142 1.19 -12.17 -37.06
CA GLN A 142 1.85 -12.93 -38.12
C GLN A 142 1.46 -14.41 -38.05
N ARG A 143 1.39 -15.00 -36.86
CA ARG A 143 0.96 -16.38 -36.66
C ARG A 143 -0.50 -16.59 -37.05
N ILE A 144 -1.40 -15.65 -36.73
CA ILE A 144 -2.80 -15.70 -37.16
C ILE A 144 -2.89 -15.66 -38.68
N GLN A 145 -2.17 -14.74 -39.33
CA GLN A 145 -2.16 -14.63 -40.79
C GLN A 145 -1.60 -15.91 -41.46
N GLU A 146 -0.54 -16.50 -40.89
CA GLU A 146 -0.01 -17.79 -41.34
C GLU A 146 -1.06 -18.90 -41.19
N LEU A 147 -1.79 -18.94 -40.07
CA LEU A 147 -2.84 -19.93 -39.83
C LEU A 147 -4.06 -19.73 -40.74
N GLU A 148 -4.47 -18.48 -40.99
CA GLU A 148 -5.58 -18.12 -41.88
C GLU A 148 -5.25 -18.39 -43.37
N ALA A 149 -3.97 -18.30 -43.76
CA ALA A 149 -3.52 -18.60 -45.11
C ALA A 149 -3.38 -20.12 -45.39
N ARG A 150 -3.45 -20.98 -44.36
CA ARG A 150 -3.35 -22.43 -44.56
C ARG A 150 -4.61 -22.96 -45.23
N VAL A 151 -4.42 -23.58 -46.39
CA VAL A 151 -5.46 -24.29 -47.13
C VAL A 151 -5.23 -25.79 -46.99
N ILE A 152 -6.27 -26.52 -46.60
CA ILE A 152 -6.25 -27.99 -46.58
C ILE A 152 -6.60 -28.47 -47.99
N VAL A 153 -5.68 -29.21 -48.61
CA VAL A 153 -5.97 -29.92 -49.86
C VAL A 153 -6.65 -31.23 -49.49
N LEU A 154 -7.89 -31.41 -49.94
CA LEU A 154 -8.63 -32.65 -49.74
C LEU A 154 -8.02 -33.76 -50.63
N PRO A 155 -8.03 -35.02 -50.18
CA PRO A 155 -7.54 -36.16 -50.97
C PRO A 155 -8.40 -36.42 -52.20
N GLN A 156 -7.98 -37.40 -53.02
CA GLN A 156 -8.67 -37.80 -54.24
C GLN A 156 -10.16 -38.12 -53.96
N ARG A 157 -11.04 -37.55 -54.79
CA ARG A 157 -12.48 -37.80 -54.73
C ARG A 157 -12.81 -39.15 -55.33
N LEU A 158 -13.84 -39.78 -54.79
CA LEU A 158 -14.26 -41.13 -55.08
C LEU A 158 -15.74 -41.16 -55.48
N SER A 159 -16.07 -42.01 -56.46
CA SER A 159 -17.45 -42.28 -56.89
C SER A 159 -17.72 -43.79 -56.81
N PRO A 160 -18.95 -44.22 -56.49
CA PRO A 160 -19.28 -45.64 -56.45
C PRO A 160 -19.39 -46.21 -57.88
N GLU A 161 -18.49 -47.12 -58.25
CA GLU A 161 -18.56 -47.82 -59.54
C GLU A 161 -19.42 -49.08 -59.41
N GLY A 162 -20.71 -48.91 -59.69
CA GLY A 162 -21.69 -50.00 -59.75
C GLY A 162 -22.10 -50.56 -58.38
N TYR A 163 -23.28 -51.19 -58.35
CA TYR A 163 -23.79 -51.90 -57.19
C TYR A 163 -23.71 -53.40 -57.47
N HIS A 164 -22.78 -54.10 -56.82
CA HIS A 164 -22.82 -55.56 -56.78
C HIS A 164 -22.98 -56.00 -55.33
N ILE A 165 -24.15 -56.59 -55.05
CA ILE A 165 -24.51 -57.40 -53.87
C ILE A 165 -23.73 -56.99 -52.61
N ASP A 166 -24.26 -55.94 -51.98
CA ASP A 166 -24.00 -55.44 -50.63
C ASP A 166 -22.81 -54.51 -50.40
N GLU A 167 -21.91 -54.28 -51.36
CA GLU A 167 -20.83 -53.27 -51.23
C GLU A 167 -20.58 -52.51 -52.54
N ALA A 168 -20.46 -51.18 -52.45
CA ALA A 168 -20.11 -50.35 -53.59
C ALA A 168 -18.59 -50.12 -53.62
N TYR A 169 -17.96 -50.46 -54.74
CA TYR A 169 -16.52 -50.21 -54.93
C TYR A 169 -16.31 -48.73 -55.27
N MET A 170 -15.46 -48.07 -54.49
CA MET A 170 -15.12 -46.66 -54.70
C MET A 170 -13.97 -46.56 -55.69
N VAL A 171 -14.14 -45.78 -56.75
CA VAL A 171 -13.09 -45.51 -57.74
C VAL A 171 -12.79 -44.02 -57.82
N ASP A 172 -11.58 -43.72 -58.28
CA ASP A 172 -11.11 -42.34 -58.46
C ASP A 172 -11.98 -41.60 -59.48
N ASP A 173 -12.61 -40.53 -59.02
CA ASP A 173 -13.42 -39.65 -59.86
C ASP A 173 -13.19 -38.21 -59.41
N THR A 174 -12.73 -37.35 -60.31
CA THR A 174 -12.50 -35.93 -60.04
C THR A 174 -13.77 -35.19 -59.62
N GLU A 175 -14.95 -35.68 -60.02
CA GLU A 175 -16.25 -35.14 -59.63
C GLU A 175 -16.96 -36.01 -58.58
N GLY A 176 -16.29 -37.03 -58.03
CA GLY A 176 -16.84 -37.94 -57.04
C GLY A 176 -17.36 -37.25 -55.77
N GLU A 177 -18.39 -37.84 -55.16
CA GLU A 177 -19.06 -37.28 -53.97
C GLU A 177 -18.44 -37.75 -52.64
N TYR A 178 -17.60 -38.80 -52.68
CA TYR A 178 -17.05 -39.45 -51.50
C TYR A 178 -15.54 -39.15 -51.33
N LEU A 179 -15.08 -39.19 -50.09
CA LEU A 179 -13.66 -39.12 -49.73
C LEU A 179 -13.35 -40.27 -48.79
N ASP A 180 -12.15 -40.82 -48.91
CA ASP A 180 -11.66 -41.80 -47.94
C ASP A 180 -11.45 -41.12 -46.58
N ARG A 181 -12.04 -41.71 -45.54
CA ARG A 181 -12.07 -41.13 -44.18
C ARG A 181 -10.66 -41.00 -43.61
N ASP A 182 -9.85 -42.04 -43.74
CA ASP A 182 -8.53 -42.10 -43.11
C ASP A 182 -7.57 -41.15 -43.85
N ALA A 183 -7.68 -41.07 -45.18
CA ALA A 183 -6.95 -40.09 -45.99
C ALA A 183 -7.31 -38.62 -45.66
N VAL A 184 -8.58 -38.33 -45.35
CA VAL A 184 -9.00 -36.98 -44.91
C VAL A 184 -8.42 -36.65 -43.53
N ILE A 185 -8.44 -37.61 -42.61
CA ILE A 185 -7.85 -37.44 -41.27
C ILE A 185 -6.34 -37.17 -41.39
N ASP A 186 -5.65 -37.91 -42.25
CA ASP A 186 -4.22 -37.72 -42.49
C ASP A 186 -3.92 -36.36 -43.12
N ALA A 187 -4.75 -35.89 -44.06
CA ALA A 187 -4.63 -34.55 -44.64
C ALA A 187 -4.82 -33.44 -43.59
N ILE A 188 -5.78 -33.59 -42.67
CA ILE A 188 -6.02 -32.64 -41.58
C ILE A 188 -4.85 -32.63 -40.58
N ARG A 189 -4.32 -33.81 -40.24
CA ARG A 189 -3.12 -33.95 -39.38
C ARG A 189 -1.88 -33.35 -40.03
N ALA A 190 -1.69 -33.58 -41.33
CA ALA A 190 -0.59 -32.98 -42.11
C ALA A 190 -0.66 -31.44 -42.12
N ALA A 191 -1.88 -30.87 -42.07
CA ALA A 191 -2.09 -29.43 -41.89
C ALA A 191 -1.83 -28.92 -40.45
N GLY A 192 -1.51 -29.82 -39.51
CA GLY A 192 -1.22 -29.51 -38.12
C GLY A 192 -2.46 -29.29 -37.25
N ILE A 193 -3.62 -29.77 -37.69
CA ILE A 193 -4.89 -29.64 -36.98
C ILE A 193 -5.20 -30.94 -36.23
N LYS A 194 -5.59 -30.83 -34.96
CA LYS A 194 -5.99 -31.98 -34.15
C LYS A 194 -7.46 -32.33 -34.41
N VAL A 195 -7.73 -33.60 -34.71
CA VAL A 195 -9.08 -34.16 -34.83
C VAL A 195 -9.46 -34.79 -33.48
N LYS A 196 -10.65 -34.49 -32.96
CA LYS A 196 -11.15 -35.04 -31.68
C LYS A 196 -12.22 -36.09 -31.97
N GLY A 197 -12.14 -37.26 -31.35
CA GLY A 197 -13.13 -38.34 -31.51
C GLY A 197 -12.65 -39.60 -32.22
N GLU A 198 -11.34 -39.75 -32.37
CA GLU A 198 -10.70 -41.09 -32.33
C GLU A 198 -10.49 -41.53 -30.88
#